data_AF-A0A3F3NSW1-F1
#
_entry.id   AF-A0A3F3NSW1-F1
#
_cell.length_a   1.000
_cell.length_b   1.000
_cell.length_c   1.000
_cell.angle_alpha   90.00
_cell.angle_beta   90.00
_cell.angle_gamma   90.00
#
_symmetry.space_group_name_H-M   'P 1'
#
loop_
_entity.id
_entity.type
_entity.pdbx_description
1 polymer ?
#
loop_
_entity_poly.entity_id
_entity_poly.type
_entity_poly.pdbx_seq_one_letter_code
_entity_poly.pdbx_strand_id
1 'polypeptide(L)'
;MQQTTGIIHGADQANLGNPTGVVNRENTTTDNTITVENVQKYGDFHFIKQDVNTQEKLGGAEFSILRAKDPTVKLMKKIANLVSGEYLYAWSSEVSGSDWEEVKLISDSEGKFSIEGLKQGTYCLQEIKAPKGYALPKNEAAYTEFTVDDDPTTSDKTTIDNQPKGILPSTGGTGIIAFILAGISLTGGAVIYFKKRHQEIEA
;
A
#
# COMPACT_ATOMS: atom_id res chain seq x y z
N MET A 1 -18.06 -9.41 -46.85
CA MET A 1 -16.88 -8.96 -46.09
C MET A 1 -17.06 -7.47 -45.85
N GLN A 2 -17.63 -7.08 -44.72
CA GLN A 2 -17.88 -5.68 -44.40
C GLN A 2 -16.63 -5.08 -43.77
N GLN A 3 -16.14 -4.00 -44.37
CA GLN A 3 -15.15 -3.11 -43.77
C GLN A 3 -15.88 -2.22 -42.77
N THR A 4 -15.52 -2.27 -41.50
CA THR A 4 -15.90 -1.25 -40.52
C THR A 4 -14.74 -0.28 -40.37
N THR A 5 -14.92 0.90 -40.94
CA THR A 5 -14.09 2.08 -40.76
C THR A 5 -14.16 2.50 -39.29
N GLY A 6 -13.09 2.26 -38.53
CA GLY A 6 -12.96 2.73 -37.15
C GLY A 6 -12.51 4.19 -37.13
N ILE A 7 -13.40 5.06 -36.66
CA ILE A 7 -13.17 6.48 -36.45
C ILE A 7 -11.98 6.67 -35.49
N ILE A 8 -10.95 7.42 -35.91
CA ILE A 8 -9.87 7.90 -35.05
C ILE A 8 -10.31 9.22 -34.43
N HIS A 9 -10.64 9.20 -33.13
CA HIS A 9 -10.62 10.35 -32.23
C HIS A 9 -9.49 10.03 -31.23
N GLY A 10 -8.46 10.84 -30.99
CA GLY A 10 -8.44 12.27 -30.78
C GLY A 10 -7.98 12.48 -29.34
N ALA A 11 -6.66 12.68 -29.16
CA ALA A 11 -5.95 13.07 -27.93
C ALA A 11 -6.22 12.27 -26.62
N ASP A 12 -5.15 11.66 -26.10
CA ASP A 12 -4.95 11.39 -24.67
C ASP A 12 -6.09 10.65 -23.96
N GLN A 13 -6.26 9.37 -24.28
CA GLN A 13 -7.08 8.45 -23.49
C GLN A 13 -6.14 7.62 -22.63
N ALA A 14 -6.19 7.86 -21.31
CA ALA A 14 -5.52 7.07 -20.30
C ALA A 14 -6.04 5.63 -20.33
N ASN A 15 -5.43 4.80 -21.17
CA ASN A 15 -5.58 3.36 -21.12
C ASN A 15 -4.75 2.84 -19.94
N LEU A 16 -5.40 2.69 -18.78
CA LEU A 16 -4.78 2.26 -17.53
C LEU A 16 -5.21 0.84 -17.13
N GLY A 17 -5.81 0.08 -18.04
CA GLY A 17 -6.16 -1.31 -17.83
C GLY A 17 -6.64 -1.90 -19.14
N ASN A 18 -6.01 -2.98 -19.58
CA ASN A 18 -6.33 -3.63 -20.83
C ASN A 18 -7.51 -4.61 -20.66
N PRO A 19 -8.65 -4.42 -21.37
CA PRO A 19 -9.55 -5.51 -21.69
C PRO A 19 -8.92 -6.33 -22.83
N THR A 20 -8.16 -7.35 -22.45
CA THR A 20 -7.56 -8.45 -23.25
C THR A 20 -7.34 -8.26 -24.78
N GLY A 21 -6.07 -8.39 -25.23
CA GLY A 21 -5.78 -8.73 -26.64
C GLY A 21 -4.49 -8.26 -27.32
N VAL A 22 -3.54 -7.60 -26.65
CA VAL A 22 -2.30 -7.14 -27.32
C VAL A 22 -1.21 -8.21 -27.23
N VAL A 23 -0.83 -8.75 -28.39
CA VAL A 23 0.32 -9.63 -28.58
C VAL A 23 1.60 -8.78 -28.54
N ASN A 24 2.53 -9.07 -27.63
CA ASN A 24 3.89 -8.54 -27.70
C ASN A 24 4.53 -8.99 -29.01
N ARG A 25 4.62 -8.13 -30.02
CA ARG A 25 5.37 -8.40 -31.25
C ARG A 25 6.79 -7.84 -31.10
N GLU A 26 7.79 -8.66 -31.42
CA GLU A 26 9.19 -8.22 -31.48
C GLU A 26 9.39 -7.25 -32.66
N ASN A 27 10.30 -6.29 -32.49
CA ASN A 27 10.65 -5.30 -33.52
C ASN A 27 11.24 -5.98 -34.77
N THR A 28 10.53 -5.95 -35.90
CA THR A 28 11.10 -6.29 -37.22
C THR A 28 11.48 -5.04 -38.00
N THR A 29 12.74 -4.96 -38.44
CA THR A 29 13.23 -3.93 -39.36
C THR A 29 12.75 -4.22 -40.78
N THR A 30 11.97 -3.31 -41.37
CA THR A 30 11.78 -3.25 -42.82
C THR A 30 11.82 -1.79 -43.25
N ASP A 31 12.71 -1.49 -44.19
CA ASP A 31 12.82 -0.25 -44.97
C ASP A 31 12.69 1.09 -44.22
N ASN A 32 13.84 1.68 -43.84
CA ASN A 32 14.08 3.10 -43.54
C ASN A 32 13.06 3.87 -42.67
N THR A 33 12.24 3.15 -41.90
CA THR A 33 11.25 3.70 -40.99
C THR A 33 11.54 3.11 -39.61
N ILE A 34 11.92 3.95 -38.65
CA ILE A 34 11.97 3.53 -37.24
C ILE A 34 10.53 3.60 -36.73
N THR A 35 9.85 2.46 -36.67
CA THR A 35 8.61 2.36 -35.92
C THR A 35 8.98 2.28 -34.44
N VAL A 36 8.83 3.40 -33.72
CA VAL A 36 8.86 3.37 -32.25
C VAL A 36 7.49 2.87 -31.80
N GLU A 37 7.34 1.57 -31.61
CA GLU A 37 6.17 1.05 -30.93
C GLU A 37 6.29 1.41 -29.44
N ASN A 38 5.43 2.33 -28.98
CA ASN A 38 5.25 2.57 -27.56
C ASN A 38 4.46 1.38 -26.97
N VAL A 39 5.16 0.28 -26.68
CA VAL A 39 4.54 -0.91 -26.08
C VAL A 39 4.22 -0.59 -24.63
N GLN A 40 2.94 -0.33 -24.36
CA GLN A 40 2.46 -0.17 -23.00
C GLN A 40 2.51 -1.52 -22.28
N LYS A 41 3.37 -1.64 -21.28
CA LYS A 41 3.51 -2.86 -20.47
C LYS A 41 2.60 -2.81 -19.24
N TYR A 42 2.16 -3.99 -18.83
CA TYR A 42 1.25 -4.21 -17.70
C TYR A 42 1.77 -5.38 -16.85
N GLY A 43 1.42 -5.38 -15.57
CA GLY A 43 1.80 -6.43 -14.62
C GLY A 43 0.84 -6.53 -13.45
N ASP A 44 1.10 -7.54 -12.63
CA ASP A 44 0.32 -7.87 -11.44
C ASP A 44 1.16 -7.63 -10.19
N PHE A 45 0.52 -7.30 -9.07
CA PHE A 45 1.21 -7.13 -7.79
C PHE A 45 0.41 -7.77 -6.65
N HIS A 46 1.10 -8.51 -5.80
CA HIS A 46 0.52 -9.24 -4.68
C HIS A 46 0.89 -8.62 -3.33
N PHE A 47 0.00 -8.76 -2.36
CA PHE A 47 0.19 -8.24 -1.02
C PHE A 47 -0.15 -9.30 0.02
N ILE A 48 0.50 -9.22 1.18
CA ILE A 48 0.11 -9.96 2.36
C ILE A 48 -0.05 -9.01 3.55
N LYS A 49 -1.26 -8.97 4.12
CA LYS A 49 -1.54 -8.33 5.39
C LYS A 49 -1.19 -9.24 6.55
N GLN A 50 -0.45 -8.72 7.52
CA GLN A 50 -0.08 -9.47 8.71
C GLN A 50 0.03 -8.61 9.98
N ASP A 51 0.14 -9.26 11.13
CA ASP A 51 0.49 -8.64 12.41
C ASP A 51 1.98 -8.26 12.44
N VAL A 52 2.30 -7.05 12.89
CA VAL A 52 3.68 -6.55 12.97
C VAL A 52 4.58 -7.34 13.93
N ASN A 53 4.01 -7.98 14.95
CA ASN A 53 4.75 -8.70 15.98
C ASN A 53 4.74 -10.21 15.73
N THR A 54 3.57 -10.78 15.41
CA THR A 54 3.39 -12.24 15.32
C THR A 54 3.47 -12.77 13.89
N GLN A 55 3.41 -11.90 12.88
CA GLN A 55 3.30 -12.25 11.46
C GLN A 55 2.06 -13.08 11.09
N GLU A 56 1.10 -13.20 12.02
CA GLU A 56 -0.20 -13.81 11.79
C GLU A 56 -0.92 -13.08 10.64
N LYS A 57 -1.59 -13.83 9.78
CA LYS A 57 -2.22 -13.27 8.58
C LYS A 57 -3.58 -12.67 8.90
N LEU A 58 -3.86 -11.50 8.31
CA LEU A 58 -5.01 -10.69 8.71
C LEU A 58 -5.98 -10.45 7.56
N GLY A 59 -7.19 -10.98 7.69
CA GLY A 59 -8.29 -10.72 6.77
C GLY A 59 -9.16 -9.52 7.12
N GLY A 60 -9.78 -8.95 6.08
CA GLY A 60 -10.74 -7.86 6.19
C GLY A 60 -10.15 -6.45 6.30
N ALA A 61 -8.86 -6.27 6.00
CA ALA A 61 -8.32 -4.94 5.74
C ALA A 61 -8.84 -4.44 4.39
N GLU A 62 -9.19 -3.15 4.27
CA GLU A 62 -9.61 -2.54 3.01
C GLU A 62 -8.62 -1.46 2.59
N PHE A 63 -8.28 -1.45 1.30
CA PHE A 63 -7.30 -0.55 0.70
C PHE A 63 -7.86 0.18 -0.51
N SER A 64 -7.46 1.43 -0.67
CA SER A 64 -7.64 2.21 -1.91
C SER A 64 -6.29 2.35 -2.64
N ILE A 65 -6.33 2.52 -3.96
CA ILE A 65 -5.12 2.65 -4.79
C ILE A 65 -4.97 4.09 -5.29
N LEU A 66 -3.75 4.61 -5.22
CA LEU A 66 -3.35 5.97 -5.60
C LEU A 66 -2.19 5.90 -6.60
N ARG A 67 -2.13 6.88 -7.52
CA ARG A 67 -1.02 7.02 -8.48
C ARG A 67 0.29 7.51 -7.86
N ALA A 68 0.22 8.15 -6.70
CA ALA A 68 1.38 8.66 -5.97
C ALA A 68 1.05 8.77 -4.47
N LYS A 69 2.08 8.98 -3.65
CA LYS A 69 1.96 9.25 -2.21
C LYS A 69 1.50 10.69 -1.95
N ASP A 70 0.29 10.99 -2.43
CA ASP A 70 -0.39 12.24 -2.21
C ASP A 70 -1.89 11.95 -2.23
N PRO A 71 -2.62 12.09 -1.11
CA PRO A 71 -4.07 11.83 -1.07
C PRO A 71 -4.88 12.84 -1.91
N THR A 72 -4.26 13.93 -2.37
CA THR A 72 -4.85 14.84 -3.37
C THR A 72 -4.72 14.27 -4.79
N VAL A 73 -3.73 13.38 -5.01
CA VAL A 73 -3.60 12.55 -6.21
C VAL A 73 -4.59 11.39 -6.11
N LYS A 74 -5.35 11.25 -7.18
CA LYS A 74 -6.71 10.73 -7.20
C LYS A 74 -6.78 9.22 -7.04
N LEU A 75 -7.82 8.74 -6.33
CA LEU A 75 -8.14 7.32 -6.18
C LEU A 75 -8.42 6.69 -7.55
N MET A 76 -8.03 5.42 -7.70
CA MET A 76 -8.43 4.61 -8.84
C MET A 76 -9.94 4.31 -8.76
N LYS A 77 -10.62 4.56 -9.88
CA LYS A 77 -12.03 4.25 -10.07
C LYS A 77 -12.20 3.22 -11.18
N LYS A 78 -13.31 2.49 -11.13
CA LYS A 78 -13.75 1.54 -12.14
C LYS A 78 -15.18 1.79 -12.57
N ILE A 79 -15.50 1.41 -13.80
CA ILE A 79 -16.87 1.35 -14.32
C ILE A 79 -17.03 0.05 -15.11
N ALA A 80 -18.21 -0.56 -15.04
CA ALA A 80 -18.50 -1.76 -15.82
C ALA A 80 -18.57 -1.40 -17.31
N ASN A 81 -17.78 -2.10 -18.13
CA ASN A 81 -17.91 -2.09 -19.57
C ASN A 81 -19.11 -2.96 -19.94
N LEU A 82 -20.24 -2.32 -20.28
CA LEU A 82 -21.49 -3.00 -20.62
C LEU A 82 -21.41 -3.86 -21.89
N VAL A 83 -20.33 -3.73 -22.68
CA VAL A 83 -20.14 -4.46 -23.94
C VAL A 83 -19.29 -5.72 -23.74
N SER A 84 -18.19 -5.65 -22.97
CA SER A 84 -17.30 -6.81 -22.73
C SER A 84 -17.51 -7.52 -21.40
N GLY A 85 -18.19 -6.89 -20.44
CA GLY A 85 -18.32 -7.40 -19.08
C GLY A 85 -17.08 -7.18 -18.19
N GLU A 86 -16.06 -6.49 -18.69
CA GLU A 86 -14.84 -6.13 -17.95
C GLU A 86 -14.96 -4.74 -17.29
N TYR A 87 -13.96 -4.35 -16.51
CA TYR A 87 -13.90 -3.01 -15.91
C TYR A 87 -12.95 -2.10 -16.70
N LEU A 88 -13.38 -0.86 -16.93
CA LEU A 88 -12.47 0.22 -17.32
C LEU A 88 -11.98 0.92 -16.05
N TYR A 89 -10.69 1.21 -15.98
CA TYR A 89 -10.07 1.92 -14.86
C TYR A 89 -9.67 3.33 -15.26
N ALA A 90 -9.81 4.27 -14.34
CA ALA A 90 -9.37 5.65 -14.50
C ALA A 90 -9.00 6.28 -13.17
N TRP A 91 -8.24 7.37 -13.19
CA TRP A 91 -8.03 8.16 -11.97
C TRP A 91 -9.21 9.10 -11.74
N SER A 92 -9.61 9.29 -10.49
CA SER A 92 -10.74 10.19 -10.16
C SER A 92 -10.55 11.68 -10.53
N SER A 93 -9.38 12.10 -11.03
CA SER A 93 -9.19 13.42 -11.69
C SER A 93 -9.66 13.43 -13.13
N GLU A 94 -9.63 12.28 -13.79
CA GLU A 94 -9.78 12.14 -15.24
C GLU A 94 -11.24 11.86 -15.62
N VAL A 95 -12.05 11.46 -14.63
CA VAL A 95 -13.44 11.08 -14.84
C VAL A 95 -14.38 11.90 -13.99
N SER A 96 -15.54 12.22 -14.55
CA SER A 96 -16.67 12.84 -13.88
C SER A 96 -17.92 11.98 -14.10
N GLY A 97 -18.81 11.94 -13.11
CA GLY A 97 -20.02 11.09 -13.14
C GLY A 97 -20.11 10.14 -11.94
N SER A 98 -21.35 9.79 -11.58
CA SER A 98 -21.68 8.92 -10.45
C SER A 98 -21.46 7.44 -10.72
N ASP A 99 -21.31 7.07 -11.99
CA ASP A 99 -21.26 5.66 -12.42
C ASP A 99 -19.87 5.02 -12.18
N TRP A 100 -18.88 5.84 -11.83
CA TRP A 100 -17.53 5.39 -11.49
C TRP A 100 -17.42 5.08 -10.00
N GLU A 101 -17.17 3.80 -9.69
CA GLU A 101 -16.98 3.29 -8.34
C GLU A 101 -15.51 3.30 -7.94
N GLU A 102 -15.21 3.51 -6.66
CA GLU A 102 -13.85 3.38 -6.15
C GLU A 102 -13.39 1.92 -6.15
N VAL A 103 -12.15 1.68 -6.56
CA VAL A 103 -11.55 0.35 -6.45
C VAL A 103 -11.11 0.11 -5.02
N LYS A 104 -11.62 -0.96 -4.41
CA LYS A 104 -11.25 -1.43 -3.08
C LYS A 104 -10.64 -2.82 -3.15
N LEU A 105 -9.44 -2.96 -2.60
CA LEU A 105 -8.82 -4.26 -2.38
C LEU A 105 -9.08 -4.69 -0.94
N ILE A 106 -9.42 -5.96 -0.74
CA ILE A 106 -9.76 -6.52 0.57
C ILE A 106 -8.86 -7.73 0.83
N SER A 107 -8.17 -7.75 1.97
CA SER A 107 -7.38 -8.92 2.35
C SER A 107 -8.28 -10.10 2.72
N ASP A 108 -7.97 -11.29 2.19
CA ASP A 108 -8.68 -12.53 2.51
C ASP A 108 -8.29 -13.10 3.89
N SER A 109 -8.85 -14.25 4.27
CA SER A 109 -8.55 -14.90 5.56
C SER A 109 -7.08 -15.33 5.72
N GLU A 110 -6.33 -15.47 4.61
CA GLU A 110 -4.89 -15.74 4.61
C GLU A 110 -4.08 -14.43 4.48
N GLY A 111 -4.73 -13.28 4.61
CA GLY A 111 -4.14 -11.95 4.48
C GLY A 111 -3.76 -11.59 3.05
N LYS A 112 -4.06 -12.41 2.04
CA LYS A 112 -3.65 -12.20 0.66
C LYS A 112 -4.64 -11.30 -0.06
N PHE A 113 -4.11 -10.49 -0.97
CA PHE A 113 -4.87 -9.74 -1.97
C PHE A 113 -3.92 -9.33 -3.09
N SER A 114 -4.47 -8.99 -4.24
CA SER A 114 -3.69 -8.62 -5.42
C SER A 114 -4.38 -7.55 -6.24
N ILE A 115 -3.61 -6.99 -7.15
CA ILE A 115 -4.10 -6.20 -8.26
C ILE A 115 -3.47 -6.74 -9.54
N GLU A 116 -4.27 -6.86 -10.58
CA GLU A 116 -3.88 -7.47 -11.85
C GLU A 116 -4.08 -6.48 -12.99
N GLY A 117 -3.24 -6.59 -14.02
CA GLY A 117 -3.35 -5.79 -15.24
C GLY A 117 -3.12 -4.30 -15.05
N LEU A 118 -2.33 -3.91 -14.03
CA LEU A 118 -1.93 -2.52 -13.85
C LEU A 118 -0.86 -2.15 -14.87
N LYS A 119 -0.95 -0.92 -15.38
CA LYS A 119 0.12 -0.35 -16.19
C LYS A 119 1.43 -0.31 -15.40
N GLN A 120 2.56 -0.59 -16.05
CA GLN A 120 3.88 -0.43 -15.43
C GLN A 120 4.04 0.97 -14.82
N GLY A 121 4.49 1.04 -13.57
CA GLY A 121 4.66 2.29 -12.85
C GLY A 121 4.63 2.14 -11.33
N THR A 122 4.85 3.25 -10.63
CA THR A 122 4.81 3.31 -9.17
C THR A 122 3.44 3.81 -8.69
N TYR A 123 2.93 3.13 -7.67
CA TYR A 123 1.62 3.35 -7.08
C TYR A 123 1.72 3.34 -5.56
N CYS A 124 0.61 3.67 -4.90
CA CYS A 124 0.50 3.63 -3.46
C CYS A 124 -0.83 3.02 -3.04
N LEU A 125 -0.83 2.17 -2.02
CA LEU A 125 -2.02 1.75 -1.30
C LEU A 125 -2.22 2.62 -0.08
N GLN A 126 -3.46 3.04 0.17
CA GLN A 126 -3.89 3.62 1.44
C GLN A 126 -4.78 2.60 2.16
N GLU A 127 -4.41 2.22 3.38
CA GLU A 127 -5.29 1.42 4.24
C GLU A 127 -6.42 2.31 4.77
N ILE A 128 -7.65 2.04 4.31
CA ILE A 128 -8.85 2.82 4.68
C ILE A 128 -9.66 2.15 5.78
N LYS A 129 -9.42 0.86 6.04
CA LYS A 129 -10.02 0.11 7.13
C LYS A 129 -9.09 -0.99 7.60
N ALA A 130 -8.82 -1.02 8.90
CA ALA A 130 -8.03 -2.09 9.51
C ALA A 130 -8.85 -3.36 9.77
N PRO A 131 -8.18 -4.55 9.82
CA PRO A 131 -8.76 -5.78 10.33
C PRO A 131 -9.34 -5.62 11.74
N LYS A 132 -10.28 -6.49 12.08
CA LYS A 132 -10.91 -6.49 13.41
C LYS A 132 -9.84 -6.68 14.50
N GLY A 133 -9.84 -5.79 15.49
CA GLY A 133 -8.87 -5.82 16.60
C GLY A 133 -7.58 -5.04 16.36
N TYR A 134 -7.37 -4.49 15.16
CA TYR A 134 -6.16 -3.77 14.78
C TYR A 134 -6.38 -2.26 14.66
N ALA A 135 -5.33 -1.48 14.90
CA ALA A 135 -5.35 -0.03 14.74
C ALA A 135 -5.30 0.33 13.24
N LEU A 136 -6.17 1.25 12.82
CA LEU A 136 -6.06 1.87 11.50
C LEU A 136 -4.83 2.78 11.49
N PRO A 137 -3.85 2.54 10.60
CA PRO A 137 -2.68 3.40 10.50
C PRO A 137 -3.06 4.84 10.12
N LYS A 138 -2.20 5.79 10.48
CA LYS A 138 -2.39 7.22 10.22
C LYS A 138 -1.13 7.82 9.64
N ASN A 139 -1.27 8.96 8.95
CA ASN A 139 -0.17 9.68 8.32
C ASN A 139 0.60 8.74 7.37
N GLU A 140 1.93 8.85 7.35
CA GLU A 140 2.85 8.04 6.56
C GLU A 140 2.62 6.53 6.65
N ALA A 141 2.26 6.02 7.83
CA ALA A 141 2.05 4.58 8.04
C ALA A 141 0.79 4.05 7.34
N ALA A 142 -0.13 4.92 6.91
CA ALA A 142 -1.32 4.50 6.18
C ALA A 142 -1.01 4.16 4.71
N TYR A 143 0.19 4.48 4.23
CA TYR A 143 0.57 4.41 2.84
C TYR A 143 1.63 3.34 2.60
N THR A 144 1.44 2.53 1.57
CA THR A 144 2.43 1.54 1.10
C THR A 144 2.69 1.75 -0.38
N GLU A 145 3.91 2.14 -0.74
CA GLU A 145 4.33 2.27 -2.14
C GLU A 145 4.66 0.89 -2.73
N PHE A 146 4.34 0.72 -4.01
CA PHE A 146 4.71 -0.46 -4.78
C PHE A 146 4.94 -0.08 -6.24
N THR A 147 5.82 -0.82 -6.92
CA THR A 147 6.10 -0.63 -8.35
C THR A 147 5.65 -1.89 -9.08
N VAL A 148 4.86 -1.69 -10.13
CA VAL A 148 4.51 -2.74 -11.08
C VAL A 148 5.55 -2.66 -12.20
N ASP A 149 6.34 -3.72 -12.35
CA ASP A 149 7.31 -3.88 -13.43
C ASP A 149 6.79 -4.80 -14.54
N ASP A 150 7.57 -4.95 -15.61
CA ASP A 150 7.19 -5.67 -16.83
C ASP A 150 7.64 -7.14 -16.86
N ASP A 151 8.15 -7.66 -15.75
CA ASP A 151 8.64 -9.03 -15.66
C ASP A 151 7.50 -10.00 -15.31
N PRO A 152 7.00 -10.79 -16.27
CA PRO A 152 5.92 -11.75 -16.02
C PRO A 152 6.39 -12.96 -15.18
N THR A 153 7.69 -13.06 -14.84
CA THR A 153 8.26 -14.19 -14.11
C THR A 153 8.35 -13.96 -12.60
N THR A 154 8.11 -12.73 -12.13
CA THR A 154 8.05 -12.39 -10.71
C THR A 154 6.68 -11.83 -10.36
N SER A 155 5.88 -12.62 -9.64
CA SER A 155 4.74 -12.10 -8.89
C SER A 155 5.28 -11.20 -7.78
N ASP A 156 5.50 -9.92 -8.10
CA ASP A 156 6.00 -8.95 -7.14
C ASP A 156 5.09 -8.93 -5.92
N LYS A 157 5.72 -8.98 -4.74
CA LYS A 157 5.00 -9.16 -3.50
C LYS A 157 5.59 -8.31 -2.39
N THR A 158 4.71 -7.67 -1.63
CA THR A 158 5.09 -6.99 -0.39
C THR A 158 4.20 -7.40 0.79
N THR A 159 4.65 -7.09 1.99
CA THR A 159 3.89 -7.28 3.24
C THR A 159 3.46 -5.95 3.81
N ILE A 160 2.24 -5.88 4.33
CA ILE A 160 1.69 -4.70 4.98
C ILE A 160 1.31 -5.08 6.42
N ASP A 161 2.06 -4.55 7.37
CA ASP A 161 1.92 -4.89 8.78
C ASP A 161 0.83 -4.05 9.46
N ASN A 162 0.13 -4.61 10.44
CA ASN A 162 -0.75 -3.85 11.34
C ASN A 162 -0.41 -4.11 12.80
N GLN A 163 -0.67 -3.09 13.61
CA GLN A 163 -0.50 -3.15 15.06
C GLN A 163 -1.84 -3.46 15.75
N PRO A 164 -1.92 -4.47 16.62
CA PRO A 164 -3.11 -4.70 17.46
C PRO A 164 -3.50 -3.48 18.29
N LYS A 165 -4.80 -3.28 18.51
CA LYS A 165 -5.29 -2.24 19.43
C LYS A 165 -4.88 -2.56 20.87
N GLY A 166 -4.48 -1.55 21.62
CA GLY A 166 -4.27 -1.67 23.07
C GLY A 166 -2.88 -2.11 23.51
N ILE A 167 -2.01 -2.53 22.58
CA ILE A 167 -0.57 -2.47 22.82
C ILE A 167 -0.09 -1.07 22.45
N LEU A 168 0.06 -0.21 23.44
CA LEU A 168 0.97 0.93 23.27
C LEU A 168 2.35 0.36 22.88
N PRO A 169 3.14 1.04 22.03
CA PRO A 169 4.55 0.67 21.96
C PRO A 169 5.05 0.63 23.41
N SER A 170 5.68 -0.47 23.82
CA SER A 170 6.42 -0.46 25.07
C SER A 170 7.47 0.63 24.90
N THR A 171 7.20 1.84 25.39
CA THR A 171 8.11 3.00 25.31
C THR A 171 9.21 2.85 26.36
N GLY A 172 9.76 1.65 26.43
CA GLY A 172 10.70 1.17 27.41
C GLY A 172 11.33 -0.10 26.89
N GLY A 173 12.17 0.01 25.86
CA GLY A 173 13.18 -1.02 25.64
C GLY A 173 13.97 -1.25 26.92
N THR A 174 14.66 -2.39 27.04
CA THR A 174 15.40 -2.83 28.23
C THR A 174 16.27 -1.75 28.90
N GLY A 175 16.69 -0.70 28.16
CA GLY A 175 17.42 0.46 28.67
C GLY A 175 16.72 1.27 29.78
N ILE A 176 15.39 1.26 29.91
CA ILE A 176 14.72 2.00 31.00
C ILE A 176 14.95 1.38 32.38
N ILE A 177 15.26 0.08 32.45
CA ILE A 177 15.51 -0.63 33.72
C ILE A 177 16.76 -0.06 34.41
N ALA A 178 17.77 0.35 33.64
CA ALA A 178 18.98 0.97 34.19
C ALA A 178 18.67 2.30 34.90
N PHE A 179 17.80 3.14 34.31
CA PHE A 179 17.39 4.40 34.93
C PHE A 179 16.52 4.20 36.17
N ILE A 180 15.62 3.21 36.18
CA ILE A 180 14.81 2.86 37.35
C ILE A 180 15.71 2.38 38.50
N LEU A 181 16.67 1.49 38.23
CA LEU A 181 17.60 1.00 39.25
C LEU A 181 18.51 2.12 39.78
N ALA A 182 18.97 3.02 38.91
CA ALA A 182 19.75 4.18 39.33
C ALA A 182 18.92 5.12 40.23
N GLY A 183 17.66 5.38 39.87
CA GLY A 183 16.75 6.21 40.66
C GLY A 183 16.43 5.62 42.03
N ILE A 184 16.15 4.31 42.10
CA ILE A 184 15.94 3.60 43.38
C ILE A 184 17.21 3.64 44.25
N SER A 185 18.39 3.46 43.66
CA SER A 185 19.67 3.51 44.39
C SER A 185 19.96 4.90 44.96
N LEU A 186 19.75 5.96 44.17
CA LEU A 186 19.90 7.35 44.63
C LEU A 186 18.93 7.68 45.77
N THR A 187 17.67 7.26 45.64
CA THR A 187 16.64 7.51 46.66
C THR A 187 16.94 6.75 47.96
N GLY A 188 17.33 5.47 47.86
CA GLY A 188 17.74 4.68 49.02
C GLY A 188 18.98 5.26 49.72
N GLY A 189 19.99 5.68 48.94
CA GLY A 189 21.18 6.35 49.46
C GLY A 189 20.86 7.65 50.20
N ALA A 190 19.98 8.49 49.64
CA ALA A 190 19.54 9.72 50.28
C ALA A 190 18.82 9.45 51.61
N VAL A 191 17.92 8.47 51.66
CA VAL A 191 17.20 8.11 52.90
C VAL A 191 18.18 7.64 53.99
N ILE A 192 19.15 6.80 53.63
CA ILE A 192 20.18 6.32 54.58
C ILE A 192 21.03 7.50 55.07
N TYR A 193 21.44 8.39 54.16
CA TYR A 193 22.22 9.58 54.50
C TYR A 193 21.48 10.50 55.49
N PHE A 194 20.21 10.81 55.23
CA PHE A 194 19.41 11.66 56.14
C PHE A 194 19.16 11.01 57.50
N LYS A 195 18.90 9.69 57.54
CA LYS A 195 18.76 8.96 58.80
C LYS A 195 20.03 8.99 59.65
N LYS A 196 21.20 8.76 59.03
CA LYS A 196 22.48 8.82 59.74
C LYS A 196 22.76 10.22 60.29
N ARG A 197 22.48 11.25 59.48
CA ARG A 197 22.67 12.64 59.89
C ARG A 197 21.77 13.06 61.06
N HIS A 198 20.54 12.54 61.16
CA HIS A 198 19.70 12.81 62.33
C HIS A 198 20.24 12.16 63.60
N GLN A 199 20.78 10.94 63.53
CA GLN A 199 21.38 10.27 64.69
C GLN A 199 22.63 10.99 65.20
N GLU A 200 23.44 11.59 64.33
CA GLU A 200 24.62 12.37 64.71
C GLU A 200 24.29 13.74 65.33
N ILE A 201 23.08 14.27 65.11
CA ILE A 201 22.62 15.55 65.69
C ILE A 201 21.97 15.33 67.07
N GLU A 202 21.42 14.14 67.32
CA GLU A 202 20.73 13.78 68.57
C GLU A 202 21.64 13.04 69.59
N ALA A 203 22.90 12.74 69.25
CA ALA A 203 23.90 12.10 70.11
C ALA A 203 24.89 13.12 70.70
#